data_AF-A0A2D9D4Z7-F1
#
_entry.id   AF-A0A2D9D4Z7-F1
#
_cell.length_a   1.000
_cell.length_b   1.000
_cell.length_c   1.000
_cell.angle_alpha   90.00
_cell.angle_beta   90.00
_cell.angle_gamma   90.00
#
_symmetry.space_group_name_H-M   'P 1'
#
loop_
_entity.id
_entity.type
_entity.pdbx_description
1 polymer ?
#
loop_
_entity_poly.entity_id
_entity_poly.type
_entity_poly.pdbx_seq_one_letter_code
_entity_poly.pdbx_strand_id
1 'polypeptide(L)'
;MRKALILLFVLKGFTVFSQLIDPFTIRYSTQQKGGIRFLANVAVSCDQSGATCANAANDLPVTGNFPRDNNDFTQQYVDVDGVASTFMSTSDSLDLPTCSEILWAGLYWGARVSSSTSGYAIREKIKLSVDNGAYQNLVADELIDFTGTLSYFCFKDITSIVQSNAINARYTIADQIAQTGSSNRWGGWSIVIVYKNVLESMRNLTVFDGLANVSQFGSGTNVSQVDIPVSGFLTPISGPVSFELGVIAYDGDRQQTGDELEFNGVGSYVNISDAIHNQTNVFNSTISYDGTLTPHRIPSLNNTFG
;
A
#
# COMPACT_ATOMS: atom_id res chain seq x y z
N MET A 1 48.26 -19.18 -46.40
CA MET A 1 47.16 -18.26 -46.00
C MET A 1 46.28 -18.96 -44.96
N ARG A 2 46.52 -18.74 -43.67
CA ARG A 2 45.69 -19.28 -42.59
C ARG A 2 44.58 -18.28 -42.30
N LYS A 3 43.33 -18.63 -42.59
CA LYS A 3 42.15 -17.83 -42.26
C LYS A 3 41.80 -18.08 -40.79
N ALA A 4 41.93 -17.06 -39.95
CA ALA A 4 41.45 -17.09 -38.57
C ALA A 4 39.94 -16.74 -38.59
N LEU A 5 39.12 -17.66 -38.08
CA LEU A 5 37.69 -17.45 -37.90
C LEU A 5 37.49 -16.82 -36.50
N ILE A 6 37.13 -15.53 -36.46
CA ILE A 6 36.78 -14.86 -35.21
C ILE A 6 35.29 -15.09 -34.97
N LEU A 7 34.97 -15.87 -33.95
CA LEU A 7 33.61 -16.13 -33.50
C LEU A 7 33.22 -15.02 -32.51
N LEU A 8 32.34 -14.11 -32.91
CA LEU A 8 31.83 -13.03 -32.08
C LEU A 8 30.68 -13.56 -31.21
N PHE A 9 30.94 -13.82 -29.93
CA PHE A 9 29.90 -14.14 -28.95
C PHE A 9 29.20 -12.84 -28.52
N VAL A 10 27.96 -12.63 -28.99
CA VAL A 10 27.07 -11.61 -28.44
C VAL A 10 26.42 -12.19 -27.18
N LEU A 11 26.99 -11.90 -26.01
CA LEU A 11 26.28 -12.08 -24.74
C LEU A 11 25.20 -10.99 -24.65
N LYS A 12 23.95 -11.35 -24.92
CA LYS A 12 22.81 -10.59 -24.40
C LYS A 12 22.76 -10.85 -22.90
N GLY A 13 23.10 -9.84 -22.10
CA GLY A 13 22.88 -9.88 -20.67
C GLY A 13 21.38 -9.98 -20.39
N PHE A 14 20.95 -11.11 -19.82
CA PHE A 14 19.64 -11.22 -19.20
C PHE A 14 19.77 -10.67 -17.79
N THR A 15 19.10 -9.57 -17.48
CA THR A 15 18.89 -9.14 -16.10
C THR A 15 17.84 -10.06 -15.48
N VAL A 16 18.25 -10.91 -14.55
CA VAL A 16 17.36 -11.80 -13.82
C VAL A 16 16.90 -11.05 -12.56
N PHE A 17 15.66 -10.56 -12.54
CA PHE A 17 15.07 -9.92 -11.36
C PHE A 17 14.49 -10.99 -10.43
N SER A 18 15.35 -11.67 -9.66
CA SER A 18 14.91 -12.68 -8.68
C SER A 18 14.28 -12.08 -7.41
N GLN A 19 14.23 -10.76 -7.29
CA GLN A 19 13.82 -10.04 -6.07
C GLN A 19 12.42 -9.41 -6.17
N LEU A 20 11.94 -9.17 -7.39
CA LEU A 20 10.62 -8.59 -7.68
C LEU A 20 9.65 -9.74 -7.98
N ILE A 21 8.51 -9.74 -7.30
CA ILE A 21 7.40 -10.65 -7.62
C ILE A 21 6.72 -10.15 -8.89
N ASP A 22 6.54 -8.84 -8.99
CA ASP A 22 6.11 -8.14 -10.19
C ASP A 22 6.96 -6.87 -10.38
N PRO A 23 7.63 -6.67 -11.53
CA PRO A 23 8.46 -5.50 -11.74
C PRO A 23 7.67 -4.19 -11.67
N PHE A 24 8.23 -3.19 -10.99
CA PHE A 24 7.62 -1.86 -10.95
C PHE A 24 7.62 -1.20 -12.33
N THR A 25 6.44 -0.86 -12.83
CA THR A 25 6.21 -0.16 -14.09
C THR A 25 5.27 1.04 -13.88
N ILE A 26 5.26 1.97 -14.83
CA ILE A 26 4.36 3.14 -14.75
C ILE A 26 2.93 2.67 -15.04
N ARG A 27 2.06 2.80 -14.05
CA ARG A 27 0.61 2.56 -14.20
C ARG A 27 -0.12 3.80 -14.67
N TYR A 28 0.25 4.95 -14.14
CA TYR A 28 -0.31 6.24 -14.52
C TYR A 28 0.78 7.32 -14.46
N SER A 29 0.82 8.21 -15.45
CA SER A 29 1.69 9.39 -15.41
C SER A 29 1.05 10.57 -16.12
N THR A 30 1.16 11.75 -15.52
CA THR A 30 0.69 13.00 -16.13
C THR A 30 1.51 14.20 -15.62
N GLN A 31 1.53 15.27 -16.40
CA GLN A 31 2.03 16.56 -15.97
C GLN A 31 0.85 17.48 -15.69
N GLN A 32 0.63 17.79 -14.43
CA GLN A 32 -0.56 18.54 -14.05
C GLN A 32 -0.38 19.30 -12.74
N LYS A 33 -1.11 20.41 -12.61
CA LYS A 33 -1.29 21.07 -11.31
C LYS A 33 -2.22 20.23 -10.45
N GLY A 34 -1.77 19.78 -9.29
CA GLY A 34 -2.51 18.89 -8.40
C GLY A 34 -1.59 17.95 -7.64
N GLY A 35 -2.10 16.79 -7.25
CA GLY A 35 -1.37 15.84 -6.42
C GLY A 35 -1.88 14.41 -6.50
N ILE A 36 -1.30 13.57 -5.64
CA ILE A 36 -1.72 12.19 -5.40
C ILE A 36 -2.21 12.10 -3.95
N ARG A 37 -3.30 11.38 -3.72
CA ARG A 37 -3.85 11.08 -2.39
C ARG A 37 -4.13 9.62 -2.24
N PHE A 38 -3.86 9.09 -1.05
CA PHE A 38 -4.18 7.73 -0.69
C PHE A 38 -5.35 7.73 0.29
N LEU A 39 -6.26 6.79 0.11
CA LEU A 39 -7.21 6.35 1.11
C LEU A 39 -6.86 4.93 1.48
N ALA A 40 -6.88 4.56 2.75
CA ALA A 40 -6.53 3.20 3.13
C ALA A 40 -7.15 2.81 4.46
N ASN A 41 -7.43 1.52 4.62
CA ASN A 41 -7.77 0.96 5.92
C ASN A 41 -7.52 -0.56 5.97
N VAL A 42 -7.60 -1.09 7.19
CA VAL A 42 -7.38 -2.51 7.48
C VAL A 42 -8.61 -3.34 7.14
N ALA A 43 -8.43 -4.62 6.83
CA ALA A 43 -9.49 -5.62 6.79
C ALA A 43 -9.55 -6.44 8.08
N VAL A 44 -8.42 -6.56 8.78
CA VAL A 44 -8.30 -7.33 10.01
C VAL A 44 -7.61 -6.50 11.11
N SER A 45 -7.99 -6.76 12.36
CA SER A 45 -7.33 -6.20 13.54
C SER A 45 -7.57 -7.14 14.74
N CYS A 46 -6.97 -6.84 15.88
CA CYS A 46 -7.22 -7.56 17.12
C CYS A 46 -8.53 -7.09 17.80
N ASP A 47 -9.02 -7.90 18.75
CA ASP A 47 -10.21 -7.55 19.55
C ASP A 47 -9.91 -6.44 20.57
N GLN A 48 -10.42 -5.24 20.27
CA GLN A 48 -10.22 -4.04 21.09
C GLN A 48 -11.05 -4.01 22.38
N SER A 49 -11.91 -5.00 22.63
CA SER A 49 -12.55 -5.15 23.94
C SER A 49 -11.52 -5.49 25.05
N GLY A 50 -10.39 -6.09 24.66
CA GLY A 50 -9.26 -6.35 25.55
C GLY A 50 -8.32 -5.15 25.66
N ALA A 51 -7.95 -4.80 26.90
CA ALA A 51 -7.09 -3.65 27.18
C ALA A 51 -5.74 -3.68 26.45
N THR A 52 -5.12 -4.85 26.27
CA THR A 52 -3.83 -4.98 25.58
C THR A 52 -3.94 -4.59 24.10
N CYS A 53 -4.95 -5.11 23.40
CA CYS A 53 -5.19 -4.76 21.99
C CYS A 53 -5.59 -3.29 21.85
N ALA A 54 -6.47 -2.79 22.73
CA ALA A 54 -6.88 -1.38 22.71
C ALA A 54 -5.67 -0.45 22.88
N ASN A 55 -4.74 -0.76 23.77
CA ASN A 55 -3.51 0.01 23.96
C ASN A 55 -2.62 -0.04 22.71
N ALA A 56 -2.42 -1.23 22.13
CA ALA A 56 -1.64 -1.41 20.91
C ALA A 56 -2.23 -0.68 19.69
N ALA A 57 -3.55 -0.75 19.52
CA ALA A 57 -4.25 -0.09 18.42
C ALA A 57 -4.18 1.44 18.48
N ASN A 58 -4.01 2.01 19.68
CA ASN A 58 -3.91 3.44 19.92
C ASN A 58 -2.45 3.92 20.14
N ASP A 59 -1.44 3.09 19.85
CA ASP A 59 -0.04 3.35 20.17
C ASP A 59 0.61 4.46 19.30
N LEU A 60 0.32 5.70 19.67
CA LEU A 60 0.99 6.91 19.18
C LEU A 60 0.93 8.04 20.24
N PRO A 61 2.07 8.66 20.63
CA PRO A 61 3.42 8.31 20.23
C PRO A 61 3.81 6.93 20.76
N VAL A 62 4.63 6.20 20.00
CA VAL A 62 5.11 4.86 20.36
C VAL A 62 5.92 4.94 21.64
N THR A 63 5.36 4.47 22.74
CA THR A 63 5.99 4.54 24.07
C THR A 63 5.78 3.25 24.85
N GLY A 64 6.55 3.06 25.94
CA GLY A 64 6.44 1.89 26.80
C GLY A 64 6.96 0.60 26.18
N ASN A 65 6.84 -0.51 26.92
CA ASN A 65 7.24 -1.84 26.48
C ASN A 65 6.09 -2.83 26.66
N PHE A 66 5.26 -2.97 25.64
CA PHE A 66 4.13 -3.90 25.60
C PHE A 66 3.94 -4.47 24.18
N PRO A 67 3.23 -5.60 24.04
CA PRO A 67 2.99 -6.24 22.75
C PRO A 67 2.20 -5.31 21.82
N ARG A 68 2.63 -5.15 20.58
CA ARG A 68 2.04 -4.22 19.62
C ARG A 68 2.18 -4.67 18.16
N ASP A 69 2.82 -5.79 17.91
CA ASP A 69 2.97 -6.33 16.57
C ASP A 69 1.79 -7.22 16.23
N ASN A 70 1.54 -7.45 14.94
CA ASN A 70 0.47 -8.36 14.53
C ASN A 70 0.73 -9.80 14.99
N ASN A 71 1.98 -10.12 15.30
CA ASN A 71 2.50 -11.36 15.88
C ASN A 71 1.93 -11.66 17.27
N ASP A 72 1.58 -10.60 18.02
CA ASP A 72 1.17 -10.69 19.41
C ASP A 72 -0.33 -10.92 19.59
N PHE A 73 -1.13 -10.73 18.54
CA PHE A 73 -2.58 -10.73 18.63
C PHE A 73 -3.24 -11.64 17.62
N THR A 74 -4.29 -12.34 18.04
CA THR A 74 -5.20 -13.03 17.13
C THR A 74 -6.00 -12.01 16.33
N GLN A 75 -5.84 -12.04 15.01
CA GLN A 75 -6.51 -11.11 14.10
C GLN A 75 -7.90 -11.61 13.69
N GLN A 76 -8.85 -10.70 13.63
CA GLN A 76 -10.25 -10.92 13.26
C GLN A 76 -10.66 -9.87 12.24
N TYR A 77 -11.71 -10.16 11.45
CA TYR A 77 -12.25 -9.15 10.55
C TYR A 77 -12.76 -7.94 11.33
N VAL A 78 -12.48 -6.77 10.78
CA VAL A 78 -13.06 -5.51 11.25
C VAL A 78 -14.33 -5.25 10.47
N ASP A 79 -15.44 -5.02 11.16
CA ASP A 79 -16.72 -4.67 10.55
C ASP A 79 -17.31 -3.44 11.26
N VAL A 80 -17.43 -2.33 10.54
CA VAL A 80 -17.83 -1.03 11.09
C VAL A 80 -19.21 -0.56 10.65
N ASP A 81 -19.83 -1.22 9.68
CA ASP A 81 -21.11 -0.79 9.11
C ASP A 81 -22.34 -1.53 9.68
N GLY A 82 -22.14 -2.68 10.33
CA GLY A 82 -23.20 -3.50 10.93
C GLY A 82 -24.18 -4.09 9.90
N VAL A 83 -23.79 -4.15 8.62
CA VAL A 83 -24.63 -4.68 7.54
C VAL A 83 -24.53 -6.20 7.54
N ALA A 84 -25.62 -6.90 7.83
CA ALA A 84 -25.62 -8.37 7.96
C ALA A 84 -25.20 -9.15 6.68
N SER A 85 -25.13 -8.48 5.53
CA SER A 85 -24.69 -9.08 4.26
C SER A 85 -23.19 -8.94 4.00
N THR A 86 -22.46 -8.28 4.89
CA THR A 86 -21.00 -8.13 4.86
C THR A 86 -20.40 -8.81 6.10
N PHE A 87 -19.16 -9.30 6.00
CA PHE A 87 -18.45 -9.92 7.13
C PHE A 87 -17.23 -9.10 7.59
N MET A 88 -16.85 -8.11 6.79
CA MET A 88 -15.75 -7.19 7.01
C MET A 88 -16.16 -5.89 6.33
N SER A 89 -15.96 -4.75 7.00
CA SER A 89 -16.09 -3.43 6.40
C SER A 89 -15.19 -2.42 7.12
N THR A 90 -14.48 -1.60 6.34
CA THR A 90 -13.75 -0.43 6.84
C THR A 90 -13.78 0.69 5.82
N SER A 91 -13.59 1.93 6.27
CA SER A 91 -13.72 3.10 5.40
C SER A 91 -12.64 4.15 5.63
N ASP A 92 -12.47 5.00 4.64
CA ASP A 92 -11.71 6.24 4.70
C ASP A 92 -12.41 7.29 3.80
N SER A 93 -12.14 8.58 4.02
CA SER A 93 -12.74 9.64 3.21
C SER A 93 -11.69 10.38 2.42
N LEU A 94 -12.04 10.62 1.16
CA LEU A 94 -11.38 11.64 0.37
C LEU A 94 -11.65 13.01 1.03
N ASP A 95 -10.66 13.89 1.01
CA ASP A 95 -10.78 15.29 1.43
C ASP A 95 -9.89 16.15 0.55
N LEU A 96 -10.28 16.31 -0.73
CA LEU A 96 -9.54 17.15 -1.66
C LEU A 96 -9.95 18.62 -1.54
N PRO A 97 -9.02 19.56 -1.78
CA PRO A 97 -9.36 20.98 -1.84
C PRO A 97 -10.45 21.25 -2.89
N THR A 98 -11.26 22.29 -2.67
CA THR A 98 -12.28 22.72 -3.63
C THR A 98 -11.67 22.96 -5.02
N CYS A 99 -12.47 22.74 -6.07
CA CYS A 99 -12.04 22.82 -7.47
C CYS A 99 -11.04 21.72 -7.91
N SER A 100 -10.91 20.65 -7.13
CA SER A 100 -10.20 19.45 -7.57
C SER A 100 -11.05 18.63 -8.53
N GLU A 101 -10.39 17.99 -9.51
CA GLU A 101 -11.01 17.05 -10.43
C GLU A 101 -10.17 15.76 -10.49
N ILE A 102 -10.83 14.61 -10.41
CA ILE A 102 -10.18 13.29 -10.39
C ILE A 102 -9.72 12.92 -11.80
N LEU A 103 -8.44 12.58 -11.95
CA LEU A 103 -7.85 12.16 -13.22
C LEU A 103 -7.77 10.65 -13.35
N TRP A 104 -7.47 9.97 -12.24
CA TRP A 104 -7.30 8.52 -12.18
C TRP A 104 -7.49 8.03 -10.74
N ALA A 105 -8.03 6.82 -10.58
CA ALA A 105 -8.07 6.15 -9.28
C ALA A 105 -7.91 4.63 -9.41
N GLY A 106 -6.96 4.07 -8.66
CA GLY A 106 -6.72 2.63 -8.56
C GLY A 106 -6.97 2.12 -7.16
N LEU A 107 -7.76 1.04 -7.04
CA LEU A 107 -8.02 0.34 -5.79
C LEU A 107 -7.14 -0.90 -5.69
N TYR A 108 -6.39 -0.99 -4.62
CA TYR A 108 -5.50 -2.08 -4.27
C TYR A 108 -6.01 -2.76 -3.02
N TRP A 109 -5.91 -4.08 -2.96
CA TRP A 109 -6.14 -4.82 -1.72
C TRP A 109 -5.30 -6.08 -1.67
N GLY A 110 -4.90 -6.46 -0.47
CA GLY A 110 -4.10 -7.66 -0.26
C GLY A 110 -4.16 -8.11 1.19
N ALA A 111 -3.89 -9.39 1.41
CA ALA A 111 -3.86 -9.97 2.74
C ALA A 111 -3.05 -11.28 2.75
N ARG A 112 -2.65 -11.74 3.95
CA ARG A 112 -2.24 -13.14 4.13
C ARG A 112 -3.43 -14.06 3.94
N VAL A 113 -3.24 -15.08 3.13
CA VAL A 113 -4.23 -16.12 2.82
C VAL A 113 -3.55 -17.46 2.59
N SER A 114 -4.20 -18.53 3.03
CA SER A 114 -3.86 -19.90 2.63
C SER A 114 -4.94 -20.48 1.73
N SER A 115 -4.63 -21.56 1.00
CA SER A 115 -5.63 -22.31 0.23
C SER A 115 -6.77 -22.91 1.09
N SER A 116 -6.56 -23.02 2.40
CA SER A 116 -7.57 -23.44 3.38
C SER A 116 -8.39 -22.28 3.96
N THR A 117 -8.07 -21.03 3.63
CA THR A 117 -8.82 -19.85 4.09
C THR A 117 -10.21 -19.86 3.48
N SER A 118 -11.24 -19.64 4.30
CA SER A 118 -12.62 -19.56 3.83
C SER A 118 -12.75 -18.42 2.81
N GLY A 119 -13.36 -18.72 1.66
CA GLY A 119 -13.48 -17.76 0.56
C GLY A 119 -12.19 -17.51 -0.23
N TYR A 120 -11.13 -18.30 -0.03
CA TYR A 120 -9.89 -18.18 -0.82
C TYR A 120 -10.16 -18.14 -2.33
N ALA A 121 -11.06 -18.99 -2.85
CA ALA A 121 -11.38 -19.07 -4.27
C ALA A 121 -12.07 -17.83 -4.86
N ILE A 122 -12.44 -16.84 -4.04
CA ILE A 122 -13.06 -15.58 -4.46
C ILE A 122 -12.33 -14.36 -3.88
N ARG A 123 -11.06 -14.50 -3.47
CA ARG A 123 -10.25 -13.42 -2.84
C ARG A 123 -10.03 -12.21 -3.75
N GLU A 124 -10.20 -12.39 -5.05
CA GLU A 124 -10.23 -11.34 -6.07
C GLU A 124 -11.53 -10.52 -6.09
N LYS A 125 -12.46 -10.77 -5.17
CA LYS A 125 -13.74 -10.05 -5.09
C LYS A 125 -13.84 -9.29 -3.78
N ILE A 126 -14.42 -8.10 -3.87
CA ILE A 126 -14.75 -7.23 -2.73
C ILE A 126 -16.06 -6.49 -3.03
N LYS A 127 -16.56 -5.78 -2.04
CA LYS A 127 -17.63 -4.80 -2.21
C LYS A 127 -17.13 -3.39 -1.92
N LEU A 128 -17.65 -2.41 -2.67
CA LEU A 128 -17.37 -0.99 -2.45
C LEU A 128 -18.69 -0.23 -2.29
N SER A 129 -18.80 0.57 -1.23
CA SER A 129 -19.86 1.57 -1.03
C SER A 129 -19.26 2.97 -1.02
N VAL A 130 -20.01 3.95 -1.53
CA VAL A 130 -19.66 5.37 -1.47
C VAL A 130 -20.74 6.12 -0.72
N ASP A 131 -20.36 6.93 0.28
CA ASP A 131 -21.25 7.72 1.14
C ASP A 131 -22.43 6.93 1.74
N ASN A 132 -22.16 5.70 2.21
CA ASN A 132 -23.16 4.76 2.73
C ASN A 132 -24.25 4.37 1.72
N GLY A 133 -23.97 4.51 0.42
CA GLY A 133 -24.80 4.00 -0.66
C GLY A 133 -24.81 2.47 -0.73
N ALA A 134 -25.54 1.93 -1.71
CA ALA A 134 -25.57 0.49 -1.95
C ALA A 134 -24.18 -0.05 -2.33
N TYR A 135 -23.85 -1.23 -1.82
CA TYR A 135 -22.61 -1.91 -2.17
C TYR A 135 -22.60 -2.35 -3.64
N GLN A 136 -21.50 -2.01 -4.32
CA GLN A 136 -21.15 -2.49 -5.65
C GLN A 136 -20.22 -3.68 -5.51
N ASN A 137 -20.54 -4.81 -6.16
CA ASN A 137 -19.61 -5.94 -6.23
C ASN A 137 -18.51 -5.65 -7.24
N LEU A 138 -17.26 -5.77 -6.82
CA LEU A 138 -16.09 -5.58 -7.65
C LEU A 138 -15.30 -6.88 -7.78
N VAL A 139 -14.69 -7.07 -8.94
CA VAL A 139 -13.74 -8.15 -9.24
C VAL A 139 -12.44 -7.49 -9.69
N ALA A 140 -11.30 -7.94 -9.17
CA ALA A 140 -10.00 -7.43 -9.54
C ALA A 140 -9.76 -7.54 -11.05
N ASP A 141 -9.10 -6.52 -11.60
CA ASP A 141 -8.60 -6.57 -12.97
C ASP A 141 -7.28 -7.37 -13.01
N GLU A 142 -6.54 -7.37 -11.90
CA GLU A 142 -5.30 -8.13 -11.72
C GLU A 142 -5.28 -8.81 -10.34
N LEU A 143 -4.78 -10.05 -10.29
CA LEU A 143 -4.56 -10.82 -9.08
C LEU A 143 -3.14 -11.42 -9.14
N ILE A 144 -2.35 -11.15 -8.11
CA ILE A 144 -1.02 -11.72 -7.90
C ILE A 144 -1.07 -12.55 -6.62
N ASP A 145 -0.80 -13.85 -6.74
CA ASP A 145 -0.57 -14.71 -5.57
C ASP A 145 0.93 -14.81 -5.28
N PHE A 146 1.31 -14.68 -4.02
CA PHE A 146 2.68 -14.88 -3.57
C PHE A 146 2.74 -16.02 -2.54
N THR A 147 3.34 -17.13 -2.96
CA THR A 147 3.44 -18.35 -2.15
C THR A 147 4.46 -18.24 -1.02
N GLY A 148 5.41 -17.30 -1.11
CA GLY A 148 6.48 -17.13 -0.12
C GLY A 148 5.96 -16.74 1.27
N THR A 149 5.05 -15.76 1.34
CA THR A 149 4.40 -15.35 2.60
C THR A 149 2.95 -15.80 2.70
N LEU A 150 2.46 -16.59 1.73
CA LEU A 150 1.05 -17.00 1.62
C LEU A 150 0.16 -15.77 1.62
N SER A 151 0.26 -14.97 0.57
CA SER A 151 -0.50 -13.73 0.40
C SER A 151 -1.02 -13.57 -1.01
N TYR A 152 -1.94 -12.64 -1.18
CA TYR A 152 -2.43 -12.21 -2.48
C TYR A 152 -2.52 -10.69 -2.53
N PHE A 153 -2.46 -10.16 -3.74
CA PHE A 153 -2.54 -8.73 -4.04
C PHE A 153 -3.40 -8.54 -5.27
N CYS A 154 -4.30 -7.57 -5.20
CA CYS A 154 -5.27 -7.28 -6.24
C CYS A 154 -5.21 -5.81 -6.61
N PHE A 155 -5.56 -5.55 -7.87
CA PHE A 155 -5.79 -4.21 -8.36
C PHE A 155 -7.13 -4.13 -9.11
N LYS A 156 -7.76 -2.95 -9.04
CA LYS A 156 -8.87 -2.57 -9.89
C LYS A 156 -8.83 -1.09 -10.25
N ASP A 157 -9.05 -0.75 -11.51
CA ASP A 157 -9.31 0.63 -11.92
C ASP A 157 -10.73 1.02 -11.49
N ILE A 158 -10.83 2.01 -10.59
CA ILE A 158 -12.10 2.55 -10.10
C ILE A 158 -12.28 4.02 -10.47
N THR A 159 -11.55 4.51 -11.48
CA THR A 159 -11.55 5.92 -11.92
C THR A 159 -12.96 6.43 -12.15
N SER A 160 -13.79 5.69 -12.89
CA SER A 160 -15.18 6.08 -13.18
C SER A 160 -16.04 6.17 -11.91
N ILE A 161 -15.81 5.31 -10.92
CA ILE A 161 -16.53 5.33 -9.65
C ILE A 161 -16.16 6.60 -8.89
N VAL A 162 -14.86 6.87 -8.72
CA VAL A 162 -14.37 8.04 -7.97
C VAL A 162 -14.75 9.35 -8.67
N GLN A 163 -14.70 9.43 -10.00
CA GLN A 163 -15.12 10.60 -10.79
C GLN A 163 -16.62 10.91 -10.67
N SER A 164 -17.45 9.90 -10.41
CA SER A 164 -18.91 10.09 -10.31
C SER A 164 -19.39 10.54 -8.94
N ASN A 165 -18.50 10.66 -7.96
CA ASN A 165 -18.82 11.01 -6.57
C ASN A 165 -18.14 12.31 -6.13
N ALA A 166 -18.55 12.82 -4.97
CA ALA A 166 -17.99 14.06 -4.44
C ALA A 166 -16.50 13.91 -4.11
N ILE A 167 -15.75 15.00 -4.26
CA ILE A 167 -14.31 15.06 -3.96
C ILE A 167 -13.98 14.97 -2.46
N ASN A 168 -15.01 14.85 -1.62
CA ASN A 168 -14.92 14.61 -0.19
C ASN A 168 -15.72 13.36 0.26
N ALA A 169 -15.98 12.44 -0.68
CA ALA A 169 -16.78 11.23 -0.43
C ALA A 169 -16.05 10.22 0.47
N ARG A 170 -16.83 9.45 1.23
CA ARG A 170 -16.38 8.29 2.00
C ARG A 170 -16.46 7.02 1.15
N TYR A 171 -15.38 6.25 1.15
CA TYR A 171 -15.30 4.94 0.50
C TYR A 171 -15.22 3.86 1.58
N THR A 172 -16.16 2.91 1.54
CA THR A 172 -16.19 1.75 2.42
C THR A 172 -15.93 0.50 1.61
N ILE A 173 -14.86 -0.22 1.94
CA ILE A 173 -14.56 -1.53 1.36
C ILE A 173 -15.08 -2.60 2.30
N ALA A 174 -15.72 -3.62 1.72
CA ALA A 174 -16.25 -4.75 2.45
C ALA A 174 -15.92 -6.09 1.79
N ASP A 175 -16.05 -7.16 2.56
CA ASP A 175 -15.88 -8.55 2.15
C ASP A 175 -14.51 -8.90 1.54
N GLN A 176 -13.44 -8.17 1.91
CA GLN A 176 -12.07 -8.58 1.60
C GLN A 176 -11.71 -9.85 2.35
N ILE A 177 -11.15 -10.82 1.64
CA ILE A 177 -10.74 -12.10 2.21
C ILE A 177 -9.37 -11.97 2.86
N ALA A 178 -9.26 -12.43 4.10
CA ALA A 178 -8.00 -12.56 4.83
C ALA A 178 -8.05 -13.81 5.70
N GLN A 179 -6.90 -14.40 6.01
CA GLN A 179 -6.84 -15.44 7.02
C GLN A 179 -6.97 -14.81 8.41
N THR A 180 -7.98 -15.22 9.17
CA THR A 180 -8.25 -14.75 10.54
C THR A 180 -8.11 -15.89 11.57
N GLY A 181 -8.32 -15.59 12.85
CA GLY A 181 -8.29 -16.59 13.93
C GLY A 181 -6.89 -17.07 14.32
N SER A 182 -5.86 -16.32 13.92
CA SER A 182 -4.46 -16.59 14.24
C SER A 182 -3.67 -15.28 14.35
N SER A 183 -2.47 -15.32 14.92
CA SER A 183 -1.55 -14.18 14.94
C SER A 183 -0.67 -14.12 13.69
N ASN A 184 0.04 -13.01 13.50
CA ASN A 184 0.82 -12.72 12.29
C ASN A 184 -0.07 -12.79 11.03
N ARG A 185 -1.17 -12.05 11.07
CA ARG A 185 -2.07 -11.89 9.94
C ARG A 185 -2.22 -10.40 9.68
N TRP A 186 -2.35 -10.06 8.43
CA TRP A 186 -2.56 -8.70 7.98
C TRP A 186 -3.45 -8.75 6.75
N GLY A 187 -4.09 -7.63 6.50
CA GLY A 187 -4.96 -7.45 5.35
C GLY A 187 -5.47 -6.02 5.35
N GLY A 188 -5.50 -5.41 4.18
CA GLY A 188 -5.97 -4.05 4.01
C GLY A 188 -6.12 -3.68 2.55
N TRP A 189 -6.60 -2.47 2.35
CA TRP A 189 -6.84 -1.90 1.04
C TRP A 189 -6.32 -0.47 0.97
N SER A 190 -6.07 -0.01 -0.25
CA SER A 190 -5.66 1.36 -0.53
C SER A 190 -6.25 1.83 -1.85
N ILE A 191 -6.84 3.02 -1.90
CA ILE A 191 -7.17 3.72 -3.13
C ILE A 191 -6.11 4.77 -3.37
N VAL A 192 -5.46 4.72 -4.52
CA VAL A 192 -4.55 5.77 -5.01
C VAL A 192 -5.32 6.67 -5.96
N ILE A 193 -5.44 7.95 -5.64
CA ILE A 193 -6.17 8.95 -6.42
C ILE A 193 -5.18 9.98 -6.97
N VAL A 194 -5.19 10.19 -8.28
CA VAL A 194 -4.49 11.31 -8.92
C VAL A 194 -5.54 12.36 -9.30
N TYR A 195 -5.31 13.61 -8.89
CA TYR A 195 -6.25 14.71 -9.13
C TYR A 195 -5.54 15.94 -9.72
N LYS A 196 -6.30 16.77 -10.43
CA LYS A 196 -5.88 18.12 -10.81
C LYS A 196 -6.55 19.16 -9.93
N ASN A 197 -5.82 20.22 -9.61
CA ASN A 197 -6.33 21.44 -9.01
C ASN A 197 -5.54 22.63 -9.55
N VAL A 198 -6.20 23.56 -10.24
CA VAL A 198 -5.54 24.69 -10.92
C VAL A 198 -4.88 25.69 -9.95
N LEU A 199 -5.25 25.65 -8.67
CA LEU A 199 -4.69 26.46 -7.60
C LEU A 199 -3.41 25.87 -7.01
N GLU A 200 -3.07 24.62 -7.34
CA GLU A 200 -1.85 23.96 -6.89
C GLU A 200 -0.68 24.11 -7.89
N SER A 201 0.50 23.69 -7.46
CA SER A 201 1.74 23.74 -8.26
C SER A 201 1.74 22.66 -9.34
N MET A 202 2.40 22.97 -10.47
CA MET A 202 2.61 21.99 -11.54
C MET A 202 3.55 20.88 -11.05
N ARG A 203 3.18 19.62 -11.28
CA ARG A 203 3.97 18.45 -10.89
C ARG A 203 4.00 17.41 -12.00
N ASN A 204 5.01 16.55 -11.97
CA ASN A 204 4.96 15.26 -12.64
C ASN A 204 4.36 14.26 -11.65
N LEU A 205 3.13 13.83 -11.90
CA LEU A 205 2.39 12.90 -11.05
C LEU A 205 2.51 11.51 -11.67
N THR A 206 3.24 10.61 -11.03
CA THR A 206 3.47 9.25 -11.53
C THR A 206 3.15 8.22 -10.45
N VAL A 207 2.35 7.22 -10.81
CA VAL A 207 2.06 6.03 -10.01
C VAL A 207 2.85 4.88 -10.61
N PHE A 208 3.81 4.36 -9.86
CA PHE A 208 4.49 3.12 -10.16
C PHE A 208 3.73 1.97 -9.50
N ASP A 209 3.56 0.89 -10.23
CA ASP A 209 2.93 -0.33 -9.74
C ASP A 209 3.81 -1.54 -10.03
N GLY A 210 3.99 -2.34 -9.00
CA GLY A 210 4.77 -3.56 -8.95
C GLY A 210 4.73 -4.11 -7.53
N LEU A 211 5.37 -5.25 -7.34
CA LEU A 211 5.39 -5.95 -6.06
C LEU A 211 6.79 -6.48 -5.77
N ALA A 212 7.32 -6.05 -4.63
CA ALA A 212 8.56 -6.56 -4.07
C ALA A 212 8.29 -7.17 -2.69
N ASN A 213 9.05 -8.20 -2.35
CA ASN A 213 9.08 -8.74 -0.99
C ASN A 213 10.49 -8.55 -0.43
N VAL A 214 10.59 -7.74 0.63
CA VAL A 214 11.83 -7.55 1.39
C VAL A 214 11.74 -8.42 2.64
N SER A 215 12.65 -9.37 2.78
CA SER A 215 12.67 -10.27 3.94
C SER A 215 14.10 -10.67 4.29
N GLN A 216 14.50 -10.41 5.54
CA GLN A 216 15.81 -10.80 6.04
C GLN A 216 15.90 -12.30 6.37
N PHE A 217 14.76 -12.96 6.63
CA PHE A 217 14.70 -14.36 7.03
C PHE A 217 13.50 -15.10 6.44
N GLY A 218 13.69 -16.36 6.02
CA GLY A 218 12.60 -17.36 5.94
C GLY A 218 12.00 -17.71 4.57
N SER A 219 12.31 -17.02 3.47
CA SER A 219 11.69 -17.29 2.15
C SER A 219 12.57 -18.09 1.16
N GLY A 220 13.76 -18.53 1.58
CA GLY A 220 14.73 -19.21 0.70
C GLY A 220 15.49 -18.27 -0.24
N THR A 221 15.11 -16.99 -0.29
CA THR A 221 15.84 -15.89 -0.93
C THR A 221 16.10 -14.82 0.13
N ASN A 222 17.35 -14.70 0.58
CA ASN A 222 17.76 -13.64 1.52
C ASN A 222 17.79 -12.29 0.77
N VAL A 223 16.62 -11.70 0.52
CA VAL A 223 16.48 -10.39 -0.11
C VAL A 223 16.33 -9.33 0.98
N SER A 224 17.46 -8.80 1.42
CA SER A 224 17.52 -7.74 2.44
C SER A 224 17.42 -6.33 1.86
N GLN A 225 17.44 -6.18 0.53
CA GLN A 225 17.35 -4.91 -0.17
C GLN A 225 16.71 -5.12 -1.54
N VAL A 226 15.87 -4.19 -1.96
CA VAL A 226 15.31 -4.11 -3.31
C VAL A 226 15.46 -2.68 -3.80
N ASP A 227 16.16 -2.51 -4.91
CA ASP A 227 16.23 -1.22 -5.61
C ASP A 227 15.09 -1.13 -6.62
N ILE A 228 14.22 -0.12 -6.45
CA ILE A 228 13.14 0.18 -7.38
C ILE A 228 13.58 1.35 -8.28
N PRO A 229 13.92 1.10 -9.55
CA PRO A 229 14.36 2.17 -10.43
C PRO A 229 13.19 3.08 -10.81
N VAL A 230 13.19 4.31 -10.27
CA VAL A 230 12.25 5.36 -10.67
C VAL A 230 12.89 6.26 -11.73
N SER A 231 12.25 6.36 -12.90
CA SER A 231 12.75 7.16 -14.02
C SER A 231 11.59 7.73 -14.85
N GLY A 232 11.89 8.63 -15.78
CA GLY A 232 10.87 9.26 -16.64
C GLY A 232 10.30 10.58 -16.11
N PHE A 233 10.80 11.08 -14.98
CA PHE A 233 10.43 12.41 -14.48
C PHE A 233 11.06 13.51 -15.33
N LEU A 234 10.24 14.52 -15.64
CA LEU A 234 10.72 15.79 -16.17
C LEU A 234 10.90 16.75 -14.99
N THR A 235 12.13 17.15 -14.74
CA THR A 235 12.46 18.17 -13.75
C THR A 235 12.77 19.49 -14.44
N PRO A 236 12.55 20.64 -13.77
CA PRO A 236 13.08 21.92 -14.24
C PRO A 236 14.58 21.85 -14.52
N ILE A 237 15.05 22.52 -15.57
CA ILE A 237 16.47 22.52 -16.02
C ILE A 237 17.40 23.11 -14.94
N SER A 238 16.87 23.93 -14.04
CA SER A 238 17.61 24.56 -12.94
C SER A 238 16.68 24.89 -11.78
N GLY A 239 17.25 24.97 -10.57
CA GLY A 239 16.53 25.30 -9.34
C GLY A 239 16.26 24.07 -8.48
N PRO A 240 15.80 24.27 -7.23
CA PRO A 240 15.45 23.16 -6.35
C PRO A 240 14.26 22.39 -6.92
N VAL A 241 14.32 21.06 -6.82
CA VAL A 241 13.20 20.16 -7.11
C VAL A 241 12.72 19.59 -5.78
N SER A 242 11.48 19.88 -5.41
CA SER A 242 10.81 19.19 -4.32
C SER A 242 10.20 17.89 -4.83
N PHE A 243 10.25 16.85 -4.01
CA PHE A 243 9.69 15.54 -4.32
C PHE A 243 8.80 15.09 -3.17
N GLU A 244 7.67 14.48 -3.51
CA GLU A 244 6.77 13.81 -2.58
C GLU A 244 6.75 12.33 -2.97
N LEU A 245 6.92 11.46 -1.97
CA LEU A 245 6.87 10.00 -2.14
C LEU A 245 5.71 9.45 -1.32
N GLY A 246 4.91 8.59 -1.93
CA GLY A 246 3.97 7.71 -1.23
C GLY A 246 4.37 6.27 -1.48
N VAL A 247 4.26 5.44 -0.44
CA VAL A 247 4.50 3.99 -0.53
C VAL A 247 3.32 3.27 0.11
N ILE A 248 2.90 2.16 -0.51
CA ILE A 248 1.99 1.18 0.10
C ILE A 248 2.87 0.00 0.50
N ALA A 249 2.87 -0.32 1.79
CA ALA A 249 3.57 -1.48 2.35
C ALA A 249 2.58 -2.32 3.16
N TYR A 250 2.85 -3.62 3.22
CA TYR A 250 2.08 -4.58 3.98
C TYR A 250 3.00 -5.30 4.96
N ASP A 251 2.43 -5.78 6.07
CA ASP A 251 3.14 -6.54 7.13
C ASP A 251 4.22 -5.73 7.85
N GLY A 252 3.97 -4.43 8.00
CA GLY A 252 4.83 -3.56 8.79
C GLY A 252 4.62 -3.76 10.28
N ASP A 253 5.67 -4.07 11.06
CA ASP A 253 5.53 -4.26 12.51
C ASP A 253 5.94 -3.00 13.29
N ARG A 254 5.09 -2.59 14.24
CA ARG A 254 5.25 -1.35 15.00
C ARG A 254 6.46 -1.39 15.94
N GLN A 255 6.81 -2.56 16.48
CA GLN A 255 7.94 -2.73 17.41
C GLN A 255 9.23 -3.17 16.72
N GLN A 256 9.15 -3.83 15.56
CA GLN A 256 10.35 -4.24 14.82
C GLN A 256 11.13 -3.03 14.29
N THR A 257 12.42 -3.22 14.05
CA THR A 257 13.29 -2.17 13.50
C THR A 257 14.27 -2.79 12.52
N GLY A 258 14.76 -2.01 11.57
CA GLY A 258 15.74 -2.40 10.56
C GLY A 258 15.18 -2.39 9.15
N ASP A 259 13.88 -2.18 8.99
CA ASP A 259 13.27 -1.79 7.73
C ASP A 259 13.54 -0.31 7.45
N GLU A 260 14.05 -0.05 6.26
CA GLU A 260 14.47 1.28 5.82
C GLU A 260 13.92 1.54 4.42
N LEU A 261 13.65 2.81 4.14
CA LEU A 261 13.33 3.30 2.81
C LEU A 261 14.33 4.41 2.52
N GLU A 262 15.08 4.25 1.45
CA GLU A 262 16.12 5.21 1.07
C GLU A 262 15.85 5.78 -0.32
N PHE A 263 16.20 7.06 -0.52
CA PHE A 263 16.10 7.71 -1.82
C PHE A 263 17.45 8.17 -2.33
N ASN A 264 17.76 7.84 -3.58
CA ASN A 264 18.97 8.28 -4.26
C ASN A 264 18.64 9.35 -5.31
N GLY A 265 18.70 10.62 -4.90
CA GLY A 265 18.45 11.77 -5.79
C GLY A 265 19.70 12.39 -6.43
N VAL A 266 20.88 12.22 -5.82
CA VAL A 266 22.13 12.91 -6.20
C VAL A 266 23.38 12.02 -6.19
N GLY A 267 23.20 10.70 -6.30
CA GLY A 267 24.30 9.72 -6.37
C GLY A 267 24.61 9.00 -5.05
N SER A 268 23.85 9.25 -3.99
CA SER A 268 23.89 8.51 -2.73
C SER A 268 22.50 8.33 -2.16
N TYR A 269 22.26 7.18 -1.52
CA TYR A 269 21.03 6.88 -0.80
C TYR A 269 20.99 7.66 0.54
N VAL A 270 19.80 8.13 0.89
CA VAL A 270 19.51 8.82 2.15
C VAL A 270 18.21 8.24 2.71
N ASN A 271 18.20 7.87 3.99
CA ASN A 271 16.99 7.38 4.66
C ASN A 271 15.86 8.43 4.60
N ILE A 272 14.66 7.93 4.33
CA ILE A 272 13.42 8.67 4.41
C ILE A 272 12.84 8.48 5.81
N SER A 273 12.40 9.57 6.42
CA SER A 273 11.75 9.59 7.72
C SER A 273 10.84 10.81 7.82
N ASP A 274 9.89 10.78 8.73
CA ASP A 274 9.05 11.93 9.09
C ASP A 274 8.73 11.95 10.59
N ALA A 275 7.73 12.73 11.00
CA ALA A 275 7.37 12.89 12.41
C ALA A 275 6.87 11.61 13.09
N ILE A 276 6.37 10.62 12.33
CA ILE A 276 5.81 9.37 12.86
C ILE A 276 6.44 8.10 12.26
N HIS A 277 7.31 8.24 11.26
CA HIS A 277 8.11 7.16 10.68
C HIS A 277 9.59 7.36 10.98
N ASN A 278 10.14 6.47 11.82
CA ASN A 278 11.57 6.50 12.15
C ASN A 278 12.39 5.97 10.95
N GLN A 279 13.58 6.51 10.72
CA GLN A 279 14.47 6.06 9.65
C GLN A 279 14.79 4.55 9.67
N THR A 280 14.71 3.90 10.84
CA THR A 280 14.94 2.45 11.00
C THR A 280 13.65 1.66 11.27
N ASN A 281 12.48 2.27 11.10
CA ASN A 281 11.18 1.61 11.11
C ASN A 281 10.18 2.51 10.38
N VAL A 282 10.31 2.56 9.05
CA VAL A 282 9.52 3.43 8.18
C VAL A 282 8.20 2.75 7.79
N PHE A 283 8.14 1.42 7.80
CA PHE A 283 6.93 0.63 7.55
C PHE A 283 6.34 0.16 8.87
N ASN A 284 6.03 1.09 9.76
CA ASN A 284 5.72 0.80 11.16
C ASN A 284 4.21 0.68 11.43
N SER A 285 3.41 0.09 10.54
CA SER A 285 1.95 -0.09 10.73
C SER A 285 1.14 1.23 10.88
N THR A 286 1.49 2.27 10.12
CA THR A 286 0.71 3.52 10.08
C THR A 286 0.18 3.86 8.70
N ILE A 287 -0.96 4.55 8.68
CA ILE A 287 -1.51 5.20 7.49
C ILE A 287 -1.50 6.70 7.76
N SER A 288 -0.75 7.44 6.94
CA SER A 288 -0.52 8.88 7.14
C SER A 288 -0.26 9.63 5.85
N TYR A 289 -0.38 10.94 5.96
CA TYR A 289 -0.04 11.89 4.91
C TYR A 289 0.79 13.02 5.56
N ASP A 290 1.94 13.36 4.96
CA ASP A 290 2.89 14.35 5.47
C ASP A 290 3.25 14.15 6.97
N GLY A 291 3.56 12.89 7.34
CA GLY A 291 3.93 12.52 8.71
C GLY A 291 2.82 12.70 9.76
N THR A 292 1.56 12.79 9.33
CA THR A 292 0.39 12.92 10.22
C THR A 292 -0.65 11.85 9.89
N LEU A 293 -1.21 11.22 10.93
CA LEU A 293 -2.29 10.23 10.74
C LEU A 293 -3.47 10.85 9.99
N THR A 294 -4.05 10.09 9.05
CA THR A 294 -5.33 10.49 8.43
C THR A 294 -6.45 10.44 9.49
N PRO A 295 -7.22 11.53 9.68
CA PRO A 295 -8.29 11.59 10.67
C PRO A 295 -9.62 10.99 10.18
N HIS A 296 -9.68 10.54 8.92
CA HIS A 296 -10.95 10.18 8.27
C HIS A 296 -11.27 8.69 8.26
N ARG A 297 -10.31 7.85 8.68
CA ARG A 297 -10.45 6.39 8.73
C ARG A 297 -11.46 5.94 9.78
N ILE A 298 -12.24 4.91 9.43
CA ILE A 298 -13.12 4.18 10.35
C ILE A 298 -12.88 2.67 10.15
N PRO A 299 -12.29 1.98 11.14
CA PRO A 299 -11.83 2.51 12.42
C PRO A 299 -10.57 3.38 12.26
N SER A 300 -10.30 4.25 13.23
CA SER A 300 -9.15 5.16 13.24
C SER A 300 -7.97 4.59 14.03
N LEU A 301 -7.41 3.45 13.58
CA LEU A 301 -6.34 2.77 14.31
C LEU A 301 -5.00 3.47 14.11
N ASN A 302 -4.31 3.83 15.19
CA ASN A 302 -2.95 4.38 15.13
C ASN A 302 -1.93 3.32 14.72
N ASN A 303 -2.18 2.07 15.08
CA ASN A 303 -1.42 0.89 14.67
C ASN A 303 -2.35 -0.03 13.87
N THR A 304 -2.01 -0.27 12.60
CA THR A 304 -2.83 -1.09 11.70
C THR A 304 -2.59 -2.59 11.81
N PHE A 305 -1.57 -3.02 12.55
CA PHE A 305 -1.18 -4.43 12.69
C PHE A 305 -0.84 -5.10 11.34
N GLY A 306 -0.13 -4.37 10.49
CA GLY A 306 0.36 -4.80 9.18
C GLY A 306 -0.31 -4.10 8.01
#